data_AF-A0A1V4MHD6-F1
#
_entry.id   AF-A0A1V4MHD6-F1
#
_cell.length_a   1.000
_cell.length_b   1.000
_cell.length_c   1.000
_cell.angle_alpha   90.00
_cell.angle_beta   90.00
_cell.angle_gamma   90.00
#
_symmetry.space_group_name_H-M   'P 1'
#
loop_
_entity.id
_entity.type
_entity.pdbx_description
1 polymer ?
#
loop_
_entity_poly.entity_id
_entity_poly.type
_entity_poly.pdbx_seq_one_letter_code
_entity_poly.pdbx_strand_id
1 'polypeptide(L)'
;MPPMTQALSFKESAVKFDGIGFLSKAGQGKARQISAQNNRRFQALRRSISAVRSFASAQTVCTQDTDEDRQKIIALVLAARILEIAEAALLVMKNGMSNEANNLFRVFLDTYFVNANVCSDTAFVSRYFKSDEAARLKLINAAREHKSKLFKAINEYATRALHDALQKDIAEEKIQAFSSYAYAGNVGCSEIYDSMYRLASGSVHTTPRALEKYVEEDGEGNVIFDKRLPA
;
A
#
# COMPACT_ATOMS: atom_id res chain seq x y z
N MET A 1 47.93 -15.48 31.92
CA MET A 1 47.21 -15.17 30.66
C MET A 1 46.89 -13.69 30.66
N PRO A 2 47.46 -12.87 29.76
CA PRO A 2 47.16 -11.45 29.72
C PRO A 2 45.82 -11.21 28.99
N PRO A 3 45.01 -10.21 29.40
CA PRO A 3 43.81 -9.84 28.68
C PRO A 3 44.19 -9.08 27.40
N MET A 4 43.85 -9.66 26.24
CA MET A 4 43.88 -8.96 24.96
C MET A 4 42.69 -8.01 24.88
N THR A 5 42.84 -6.81 25.41
CA THR A 5 41.95 -5.68 25.11
C THR A 5 42.53 -4.93 23.91
N GLN A 6 42.25 -5.43 22.70
CA GLN A 6 42.46 -4.62 21.49
C GLN A 6 41.39 -3.53 21.49
N ALA A 7 41.81 -2.29 21.72
CA ALA A 7 40.96 -1.13 21.57
C ALA A 7 40.60 -0.99 20.08
N LEU A 8 39.36 -1.29 19.72
CA LEU A 8 38.81 -0.97 18.41
C LEU A 8 38.82 0.55 18.26
N SER A 9 39.77 1.05 17.48
CA SER A 9 39.80 2.44 17.03
C SER A 9 38.66 2.62 16.03
N PHE A 10 37.49 3.06 16.52
CA PHE A 10 36.44 3.55 15.65
C PHE A 10 36.92 4.87 15.03
N LYS A 11 37.27 4.84 13.75
CA LYS A 11 37.41 6.07 12.97
C LYS A 11 36.03 6.72 12.91
N GLU A 12 35.91 7.94 13.43
CA GLU A 12 34.71 8.76 13.23
C GLU A 12 34.58 9.11 11.74
N SER A 13 33.85 8.29 10.99
CA SER A 13 33.39 8.66 9.65
C SER A 13 32.10 9.47 9.81
N ALA A 14 32.18 10.79 9.62
CA ALA A 14 31.01 11.65 9.60
C ALA A 14 30.13 11.31 8.39
N VAL A 15 28.99 10.66 8.61
CA VAL A 15 27.97 10.43 7.58
C VAL A 15 27.32 11.77 7.26
N LYS A 16 27.46 12.23 6.01
CA LYS A 16 26.80 13.46 5.52
C LYS A 16 25.60 13.08 4.67
N PHE A 17 24.52 13.81 4.91
CA PHE A 17 23.33 13.71 4.08
C PHE A 17 23.51 14.54 2.80
N ASP A 18 23.77 13.88 1.67
CA ASP A 18 23.97 14.54 0.39
C ASP A 18 22.94 14.08 -0.64
N GLY A 19 22.25 15.05 -1.23
CA GLY A 19 21.63 14.85 -2.51
C GLY A 19 20.44 15.73 -2.83
N ILE A 20 20.04 15.56 -4.08
CA ILE A 20 19.20 16.49 -4.81
C ILE A 20 17.74 16.11 -4.53
N GLY A 21 17.08 16.87 -3.64
CA GLY A 21 15.67 16.61 -3.32
C GLY A 21 14.78 16.67 -4.57
N PHE A 22 13.69 15.89 -4.60
CA PHE A 22 12.75 15.82 -5.73
C PHE A 22 12.17 17.19 -6.14
N LEU A 23 12.07 18.14 -5.19
CA LEU A 23 11.56 19.49 -5.42
C LEU A 23 12.62 20.48 -5.93
N SER A 24 13.89 20.10 -5.98
CA SER A 24 14.96 20.96 -6.48
C SER A 24 14.94 21.05 -8.01
N LYS A 25 15.58 22.09 -8.57
CA LYS A 25 15.70 22.26 -10.03
C LYS A 25 16.35 21.04 -10.70
N ALA A 26 17.40 20.48 -10.10
CA ALA A 26 18.08 19.31 -10.64
C ALA A 26 17.23 18.04 -10.54
N GLY A 27 16.50 17.85 -9.42
CA GLY A 27 15.54 16.75 -9.26
C GLY A 27 14.42 16.80 -10.30
N GLN A 28 13.86 17.99 -10.53
CA GLN A 28 12.86 18.23 -11.58
C GLN A 28 13.43 18.03 -12.99
N GLY A 29 14.70 18.35 -13.22
CA GLY A 29 15.41 18.04 -14.47
C GLY A 29 15.47 16.52 -14.71
N LYS A 30 15.81 15.75 -13.69
CA LYS A 30 15.85 14.28 -13.77
C LYS A 30 14.47 13.67 -13.99
N ALA A 31 13.45 14.16 -13.28
CA ALA A 31 12.05 13.75 -13.46
C ALA A 31 11.60 13.90 -14.93
N ARG A 32 11.97 15.02 -15.58
CA ARG A 32 11.71 15.23 -17.02
C ARG A 32 12.45 14.21 -17.89
N GLN A 33 13.70 13.88 -17.57
CA GLN A 33 14.47 12.87 -18.29
C GLN A 33 13.81 11.49 -18.19
N ILE A 34 13.44 11.05 -16.98
CA ILE A 34 12.74 9.78 -16.73
C ILE A 34 11.42 9.74 -17.51
N SER A 35 10.65 10.84 -17.45
CA SER A 35 9.41 11.01 -18.20
C SER A 35 9.60 10.87 -19.70
N ALA A 36 10.66 11.46 -20.26
CA ALA A 36 10.97 11.40 -21.69
C ALA A 36 11.40 9.97 -22.10
N GLN A 37 12.29 9.35 -21.34
CA GLN A 37 12.79 7.99 -21.60
C GLN A 37 11.68 6.93 -21.54
N ASN A 38 10.68 7.13 -20.67
CA ASN A 38 9.58 6.20 -20.46
C ASN A 38 8.26 6.67 -21.09
N ASN A 39 8.30 7.63 -22.02
CA ASN A 39 7.09 8.28 -22.54
C ASN A 39 6.07 7.28 -23.10
N ARG A 40 6.52 6.25 -23.84
CA ARG A 40 5.62 5.19 -24.36
C ARG A 40 4.86 4.46 -23.25
N ARG A 41 5.52 4.14 -22.13
CA ARG A 41 4.91 3.47 -20.97
C ARG A 41 3.91 4.40 -20.28
N PHE A 42 4.28 5.66 -20.08
CA PHE A 42 3.37 6.66 -19.51
C PHE A 42 2.15 6.93 -20.40
N GLN A 43 2.31 6.94 -21.73
CA GLN A 43 1.19 7.03 -22.67
C GLN A 43 0.28 5.80 -22.60
N ALA A 44 0.84 4.59 -22.48
CA ALA A 44 0.04 3.38 -22.29
C ALA A 44 -0.81 3.46 -21.01
N LEU A 45 -0.19 3.83 -19.87
CA LEU A 45 -0.90 4.01 -18.61
C LEU A 45 -2.01 5.08 -18.69
N ARG A 46 -1.74 6.23 -19.32
CA ARG A 46 -2.76 7.26 -19.54
C ARG A 46 -3.95 6.76 -20.36
N ARG A 47 -3.69 5.95 -21.40
CA ARG A 47 -4.76 5.34 -22.20
C ARG A 47 -5.59 4.37 -21.37
N SER A 48 -4.96 3.53 -20.54
CA SER A 48 -5.67 2.64 -19.61
C SER A 48 -6.52 3.43 -18.61
N ILE A 49 -5.97 4.47 -17.99
CA ILE A 49 -6.71 5.36 -17.08
C ILE A 49 -7.91 5.99 -17.81
N SER A 50 -7.70 6.53 -19.01
CA SER A 50 -8.77 7.13 -19.80
C SER A 50 -9.86 6.13 -20.15
N ALA A 51 -9.51 4.90 -20.53
CA ALA A 51 -10.47 3.86 -20.87
C ALA A 51 -11.33 3.46 -19.67
N VAL A 52 -10.70 3.24 -18.50
CA VAL A 52 -11.42 2.91 -17.26
C VAL A 52 -12.30 4.07 -16.81
N ARG A 53 -11.83 5.31 -16.93
CA ARG A 53 -12.64 6.50 -16.63
C ARG A 53 -13.86 6.61 -17.54
N SER A 54 -13.67 6.48 -18.86
CA SER A 54 -14.78 6.50 -19.82
C SER A 54 -15.79 5.39 -19.53
N PHE A 55 -15.32 4.18 -19.22
CA PHE A 55 -16.20 3.08 -18.81
C PHE A 55 -17.00 3.44 -17.56
N ALA A 56 -16.34 3.88 -16.49
CA ALA A 56 -16.99 4.20 -15.21
C ALA A 56 -17.99 5.36 -15.34
N SER A 57 -17.65 6.41 -16.08
CA SER A 57 -18.53 7.56 -16.32
C SER A 57 -19.74 7.25 -17.19
N ALA A 58 -19.68 6.18 -17.99
CA ALA A 58 -20.81 5.72 -18.80
C ALA A 58 -21.79 4.82 -18.04
N GLN A 59 -21.43 4.36 -16.84
CA GLN A 59 -22.32 3.54 -16.02
C GLN A 59 -23.26 4.41 -15.20
N THR A 60 -24.53 4.02 -15.18
CA THR A 60 -25.55 4.60 -14.30
C THR A 60 -26.20 3.47 -13.52
N VAL A 61 -26.18 3.57 -12.18
CA VAL A 61 -26.90 2.65 -11.30
C VAL A 61 -27.93 3.47 -10.52
N CYS A 62 -29.21 3.25 -10.79
CA CYS A 62 -30.30 4.09 -10.29
C CYS A 62 -30.97 3.57 -9.02
N THR A 63 -30.68 2.35 -8.61
CA THR A 63 -31.37 1.63 -7.50
C THR A 63 -30.35 0.90 -6.61
N GLN A 64 -30.76 0.49 -5.41
CA GLN A 64 -29.96 -0.33 -4.49
C GLN A 64 -30.76 -1.50 -3.91
N ASP A 65 -31.83 -1.89 -4.61
CA ASP A 65 -32.88 -2.75 -4.07
C ASP A 65 -32.47 -4.22 -4.08
N THR A 66 -31.55 -4.58 -4.98
CA THR A 66 -31.03 -5.94 -5.17
C THR A 66 -29.57 -6.05 -4.78
N ASP A 67 -29.09 -7.28 -4.54
CA ASP A 67 -27.67 -7.52 -4.27
C ASP A 67 -26.79 -7.23 -5.50
N GLU A 68 -27.33 -7.44 -6.70
CA GLU A 68 -26.70 -7.06 -7.97
C GLU A 68 -26.53 -5.54 -8.08
N ASP A 69 -27.52 -4.75 -7.67
CA ASP A 69 -27.42 -3.28 -7.70
C ASP A 69 -26.35 -2.78 -6.72
N ARG A 70 -26.33 -3.34 -5.51
CA ARG A 70 -25.28 -3.05 -4.51
C ARG A 70 -23.91 -3.44 -5.04
N GLN A 71 -23.78 -4.62 -5.65
CA GLN A 71 -22.54 -5.07 -6.28
C GLN A 71 -22.04 -4.08 -7.33
N LYS A 72 -22.91 -3.62 -8.25
CA LYS A 72 -22.55 -2.63 -9.28
C LYS A 72 -22.07 -1.32 -8.66
N ILE A 73 -22.75 -0.83 -7.62
CA ILE A 73 -22.34 0.40 -6.92
C ILE A 73 -20.95 0.23 -6.30
N ILE A 74 -20.73 -0.87 -5.57
CA ILE A 74 -19.43 -1.12 -4.94
C ILE A 74 -18.32 -1.33 -5.98
N ALA A 75 -18.61 -2.01 -7.08
CA ALA A 75 -17.68 -2.13 -8.20
C ALA A 75 -17.31 -0.76 -8.80
N LEU A 76 -18.27 0.16 -8.95
CA LEU A 76 -18.01 1.53 -9.42
C LEU A 76 -17.19 2.35 -8.42
N VAL A 77 -17.46 2.23 -7.13
CA VAL A 77 -16.67 2.89 -6.07
C VAL A 77 -15.22 2.37 -6.08
N LEU A 78 -15.03 1.05 -6.20
CA LEU A 78 -13.70 0.44 -6.30
C LEU A 78 -12.99 0.82 -7.60
N ALA A 79 -13.70 0.92 -8.72
CA ALA A 79 -13.14 1.41 -9.98
C ALA A 79 -12.66 2.87 -9.87
N ALA A 80 -13.43 3.74 -9.21
CA ALA A 80 -13.00 5.10 -8.90
C ALA A 80 -11.74 5.12 -8.02
N ARG A 81 -11.67 4.23 -7.03
CA ARG A 81 -10.47 4.08 -6.19
C ARG A 81 -9.25 3.60 -6.98
N ILE A 82 -9.43 2.63 -7.89
CA ILE A 82 -8.37 2.14 -8.78
C ILE A 82 -7.85 3.28 -9.68
N LEU A 83 -8.75 4.11 -10.23
CA LEU A 83 -8.39 5.28 -11.03
C LEU A 83 -7.54 6.28 -10.23
N GLU A 84 -7.98 6.62 -9.03
CA GLU A 84 -7.26 7.53 -8.14
C GLU A 84 -5.84 7.02 -7.84
N ILE A 85 -5.70 5.73 -7.50
CA ILE A 85 -4.39 5.11 -7.21
C ILE A 85 -3.50 5.13 -8.47
N ALA A 86 -4.05 4.79 -9.64
CA ALA A 86 -3.29 4.78 -10.89
C ALA A 86 -2.82 6.18 -11.31
N GLU A 87 -3.64 7.21 -11.10
CA GLU A 87 -3.29 8.60 -11.36
C GLU A 87 -2.22 9.11 -10.39
N ALA A 88 -2.36 8.81 -9.09
CA ALA A 88 -1.34 9.10 -8.09
C ALA A 88 -0.01 8.41 -8.43
N ALA A 89 -0.06 7.12 -8.81
CA ALA A 89 1.10 6.34 -9.21
C ALA A 89 1.80 6.98 -10.43
N LEU A 90 1.03 7.40 -11.44
CA LEU A 90 1.54 8.12 -12.60
C LEU A 90 2.27 9.41 -12.20
N LEU A 91 1.71 10.19 -11.27
CA LEU A 91 2.33 11.44 -10.81
C LEU A 91 3.65 11.18 -10.08
N VAL A 92 3.70 10.24 -9.15
CA VAL A 92 4.94 9.95 -8.38
C VAL A 92 6.01 9.30 -9.28
N MET A 93 5.64 8.40 -10.19
CA MET A 93 6.56 7.78 -11.15
C MET A 93 7.20 8.83 -12.07
N LYS A 94 6.44 9.82 -12.55
CA LYS A 94 6.98 10.90 -13.38
C LYS A 94 8.00 11.76 -12.62
N ASN A 95 7.94 11.79 -11.30
CA ASN A 95 8.87 12.51 -10.43
C ASN A 95 10.04 11.63 -9.94
N GLY A 96 10.16 10.37 -10.40
CA GLY A 96 11.24 9.46 -9.99
C GLY A 96 11.09 8.91 -8.56
N MET A 97 9.90 9.01 -7.97
CA MET A 97 9.62 8.56 -6.60
C MET A 97 9.27 7.06 -6.60
N SER A 98 10.28 6.22 -6.81
CA SER A 98 10.11 4.78 -7.05
C SER A 98 9.57 3.99 -5.86
N ASN A 99 9.92 4.35 -4.62
CA ASN A 99 9.38 3.66 -3.44
C ASN A 99 7.90 3.96 -3.26
N GLU A 100 7.52 5.21 -3.45
CA GLU A 100 6.14 5.68 -3.36
C GLU A 100 5.30 5.07 -4.49
N ALA A 101 5.88 4.94 -5.69
CA ALA A 101 5.25 4.22 -6.79
C ALA A 101 4.99 2.74 -6.45
N ASN A 102 5.95 2.04 -5.85
CA ASN A 102 5.77 0.64 -5.42
C ASN A 102 4.70 0.52 -4.33
N ASN A 103 4.67 1.45 -3.38
CA ASN A 103 3.64 1.48 -2.34
C ASN A 103 2.25 1.64 -2.94
N LEU A 104 2.07 2.58 -3.88
CA LEU A 104 0.81 2.76 -4.60
C LEU A 104 0.47 1.54 -5.46
N PHE A 105 1.46 0.86 -6.05
CA PHE A 105 1.22 -0.35 -6.81
C PHE A 105 0.73 -1.51 -5.94
N ARG A 106 1.25 -1.67 -4.72
CA ARG A 106 0.70 -2.63 -3.75
C ARG A 106 -0.77 -2.32 -3.42
N VAL A 107 -1.05 -1.05 -3.11
CA VAL A 107 -2.43 -0.59 -2.81
C VAL A 107 -3.37 -0.79 -4.01
N PHE A 108 -2.85 -0.58 -5.23
CA PHE A 108 -3.56 -0.89 -6.47
C PHE A 108 -3.93 -2.38 -6.54
N LEU A 109 -2.98 -3.29 -6.27
CA LEU A 109 -3.23 -4.73 -6.29
C LEU A 109 -4.25 -5.15 -5.23
N ASP A 110 -4.15 -4.64 -4.00
CA ASP A 110 -5.17 -4.90 -2.96
C ASP A 110 -6.56 -4.49 -3.43
N THR A 111 -6.69 -3.28 -3.99
CA THR A 111 -7.97 -2.76 -4.49
C THR A 111 -8.46 -3.57 -5.70
N TYR A 112 -7.55 -3.97 -6.59
CA TYR A 112 -7.85 -4.79 -7.76
C TYR A 112 -8.38 -6.17 -7.36
N PHE A 113 -7.76 -6.86 -6.40
CA PHE A 113 -8.23 -8.17 -5.94
C PHE A 113 -9.64 -8.07 -5.33
N VAL A 114 -9.91 -7.03 -4.53
CA VAL A 114 -11.26 -6.78 -4.00
C VAL A 114 -12.25 -6.52 -5.14
N ASN A 115 -11.92 -5.63 -6.07
CA ASN A 115 -12.78 -5.30 -7.19
C ASN A 115 -13.09 -6.53 -8.05
N ALA A 116 -12.10 -7.38 -8.32
CA ALA A 116 -12.29 -8.61 -9.07
C ALA A 116 -13.23 -9.59 -8.35
N ASN A 117 -13.10 -9.74 -7.02
CA ASN A 117 -14.02 -10.58 -6.24
C ASN A 117 -15.44 -9.99 -6.25
N VAL A 118 -15.58 -8.68 -6.02
CA VAL A 118 -16.87 -7.98 -6.09
C VAL A 118 -17.53 -8.19 -7.44
N CYS A 119 -16.82 -8.04 -8.55
CA CYS A 119 -17.39 -8.24 -9.89
C CYS A 119 -17.73 -9.71 -10.20
N SER A 120 -17.18 -10.68 -9.47
CA SER A 120 -17.33 -12.11 -9.76
C SER A 120 -18.37 -12.82 -8.87
N ASP A 121 -18.68 -12.26 -7.70
CA ASP A 121 -19.60 -12.86 -6.73
C ASP A 121 -20.40 -11.77 -5.99
N THR A 122 -21.72 -11.75 -6.16
CA THR A 122 -22.62 -10.80 -5.47
C THR A 122 -22.58 -10.97 -3.95
N ALA A 123 -22.46 -12.21 -3.45
CA ALA A 123 -22.39 -12.49 -2.03
C ALA A 123 -21.06 -12.04 -1.40
N PHE A 124 -20.01 -11.81 -2.21
CA PHE A 124 -18.74 -11.29 -1.72
C PHE A 124 -18.87 -9.88 -1.13
N VAL A 125 -19.80 -9.05 -1.65
CA VAL A 125 -20.00 -7.68 -1.14
C VAL A 125 -20.27 -7.68 0.36
N SER A 126 -21.22 -8.51 0.81
CA SER A 126 -21.55 -8.63 2.24
C SER A 126 -20.35 -9.10 3.07
N ARG A 127 -19.62 -10.13 2.58
CA ARG A 127 -18.42 -10.66 3.27
C ARG A 127 -17.30 -9.62 3.35
N TYR A 128 -17.11 -8.84 2.30
CA TYR A 128 -16.11 -7.77 2.25
C TYR A 128 -16.39 -6.70 3.31
N PHE A 129 -17.64 -6.23 3.44
CA PHE A 129 -18.00 -5.28 4.49
C PHE A 129 -17.82 -5.86 5.90
N LYS A 130 -18.22 -7.12 6.10
CA LYS A 130 -18.03 -7.81 7.39
C LYS A 130 -16.56 -7.98 7.77
N SER A 131 -15.66 -8.06 6.79
CA SER A 131 -14.21 -8.16 7.09
C SER A 131 -13.64 -6.96 7.87
N ASP A 132 -14.32 -5.81 7.85
CA ASP A 132 -13.97 -4.65 8.68
C ASP A 132 -14.21 -4.89 10.18
N GLU A 133 -15.15 -5.77 10.56
CA GLU A 133 -15.42 -6.08 11.96
C GLU A 133 -14.19 -6.68 12.67
N ALA A 134 -13.46 -7.55 11.97
CA ALA A 134 -12.21 -8.10 12.47
C ALA A 134 -11.12 -7.02 12.63
N ALA A 135 -11.06 -6.05 11.72
CA ALA A 135 -10.13 -4.92 11.81
C ALA A 135 -10.50 -3.98 12.98
N ARG A 136 -11.80 -3.71 13.17
CA ARG A 136 -12.32 -2.93 14.30
C ARG A 136 -12.04 -3.60 15.64
N LEU A 137 -12.26 -4.91 15.76
CA LEU A 137 -11.94 -5.65 16.98
C LEU A 137 -10.44 -5.57 17.30
N LYS A 138 -9.57 -5.73 16.29
CA LYS A 138 -8.11 -5.58 16.47
C LYS A 138 -7.73 -4.18 16.96
N LEU A 139 -8.32 -3.13 16.39
CA LEU A 139 -8.09 -1.74 16.81
C LEU A 139 -8.56 -1.51 18.25
N ILE A 140 -9.74 -2.01 18.63
CA ILE A 140 -10.27 -1.91 19.99
C ILE A 140 -9.33 -2.60 20.99
N ASN A 141 -8.86 -3.80 20.68
CA ASN A 141 -7.94 -4.52 21.55
C ASN A 141 -6.66 -3.72 21.80
N ALA A 142 -6.05 -3.18 20.74
CA ALA A 142 -4.86 -2.33 20.87
C ALA A 142 -5.14 -1.04 21.67
N ALA A 143 -6.29 -0.39 21.44
CA ALA A 143 -6.64 0.85 22.14
C ALA A 143 -6.78 0.65 23.65
N ARG A 144 -7.35 -0.47 24.09
CA ARG A 144 -7.57 -0.79 25.51
C ARG A 144 -6.26 -0.97 26.30
N GLU A 145 -5.15 -1.25 25.63
CA GLU A 145 -3.82 -1.35 26.25
C GLU A 145 -3.21 0.03 26.56
N HIS A 146 -3.82 1.12 26.07
CA HIS A 146 -3.26 2.46 26.15
C HIS A 146 -4.23 3.48 26.74
N LYS A 147 -3.77 4.25 27.73
CA LYS A 147 -4.54 5.32 28.40
C LYS A 147 -4.17 6.74 27.95
N SER A 148 -3.31 6.87 26.94
CA SER A 148 -2.80 8.19 26.52
C SER A 148 -3.90 9.02 25.83
N LYS A 149 -3.72 10.35 25.78
CA LYS A 149 -4.66 11.27 25.11
C LYS A 149 -4.88 10.91 23.63
N LEU A 150 -3.88 10.31 22.98
CA LEU A 150 -3.98 9.84 21.59
C LEU A 150 -5.07 8.76 21.41
N PHE A 151 -5.29 7.94 22.43
CA PHE A 151 -6.29 6.87 22.41
C PHE A 151 -7.64 7.28 23.01
N LYS A 152 -7.81 8.53 23.46
CA LYS A 152 -9.04 8.94 24.15
C LYS A 152 -10.31 8.72 23.30
N ALA A 153 -10.32 9.24 22.07
CA ALA A 153 -11.49 9.14 21.19
C ALA A 153 -11.84 7.68 20.86
N ILE A 154 -10.83 6.85 20.58
CA ILE A 154 -11.08 5.43 20.29
C ILE A 154 -11.51 4.66 21.54
N ASN A 155 -11.00 4.97 22.73
CA ASN A 155 -11.43 4.33 23.98
C ASN A 155 -12.87 4.72 24.38
N GLU A 156 -13.30 5.94 24.07
CA GLU A 156 -14.69 6.37 24.26
C GLU A 156 -15.64 5.62 23.31
N TYR A 157 -15.20 5.40 22.07
CA TYR A 157 -15.93 4.58 21.09
C TYR A 157 -15.92 3.08 21.44
N ALA A 158 -14.79 2.57 21.93
CA ALA A 158 -14.50 1.17 22.20
C ALA A 158 -15.11 0.69 23.53
N THR A 159 -16.42 0.84 23.66
CA THR A 159 -17.16 0.35 24.83
C THR A 159 -17.04 -1.17 24.96
N ARG A 160 -17.14 -1.66 26.20
CA ARG A 160 -17.16 -3.11 26.46
C ARG A 160 -18.27 -3.82 25.68
N ALA A 161 -19.45 -3.20 25.59
CA ALA A 161 -20.58 -3.75 24.84
C ALA A 161 -20.26 -3.92 23.34
N LEU A 162 -19.62 -2.92 22.72
CA LEU A 162 -19.20 -3.03 21.31
C LEU A 162 -18.13 -4.10 21.11
N HIS A 163 -17.16 -4.19 22.03
CA HIS A 163 -16.13 -5.22 22.00
C HIS A 163 -16.73 -6.64 22.07
N ASP A 164 -17.59 -6.89 23.06
CA ASP A 164 -18.24 -8.18 23.26
C ASP A 164 -19.15 -8.53 22.06
N ALA A 165 -19.85 -7.55 21.48
CA ALA A 165 -20.67 -7.74 20.28
C ALA A 165 -19.83 -8.15 19.05
N LEU A 166 -18.78 -7.39 18.71
CA LEU A 166 -17.89 -7.72 17.59
C LEU A 166 -17.25 -9.11 17.77
N GLN A 167 -16.80 -9.44 18.99
CA GLN A 167 -16.22 -10.75 19.27
C GLN A 167 -17.23 -11.88 19.04
N LYS A 168 -18.49 -11.67 19.44
CA LYS A 168 -19.58 -12.61 19.22
C LYS A 168 -19.90 -12.77 17.73
N ASP A 169 -20.12 -11.66 17.02
CA ASP A 169 -20.49 -11.66 15.59
C ASP A 169 -19.42 -12.35 14.73
N ILE A 170 -18.13 -12.05 15.00
CA ILE A 170 -17.00 -12.70 14.32
C ILE A 170 -16.99 -14.21 14.55
N ALA A 171 -17.29 -14.67 15.77
CA ALA A 171 -17.29 -16.08 16.10
C ALA A 171 -18.50 -16.83 15.50
N GLU A 172 -19.70 -16.27 15.62
CA GLU A 172 -20.94 -16.90 15.14
C GLU A 172 -21.01 -16.94 13.62
N GLU A 173 -20.63 -15.85 12.94
CA GLU A 173 -20.69 -15.76 11.48
C GLU A 173 -19.40 -16.20 10.78
N LYS A 174 -18.37 -16.59 11.54
CA LYS A 174 -17.04 -16.99 11.05
C LYS A 174 -16.39 -15.93 10.16
N ILE A 175 -16.54 -14.66 10.53
CA ILE A 175 -16.04 -13.51 9.79
C ILE A 175 -14.52 -13.63 9.63
N GLN A 176 -14.06 -13.56 8.39
CA GLN A 176 -12.64 -13.59 8.06
C GLN A 176 -12.12 -12.16 7.96
N ALA A 177 -10.92 -11.92 8.50
CA ALA A 177 -10.21 -10.68 8.27
C ALA A 177 -9.83 -10.53 6.79
N PHE A 178 -9.67 -9.29 6.35
CA PHE A 178 -9.14 -8.98 5.03
C PHE A 178 -7.83 -9.75 4.76
N SER A 179 -7.77 -10.45 3.62
CA SER A 179 -6.60 -11.22 3.21
C SER A 179 -6.37 -11.08 1.72
N SER A 180 -5.38 -10.27 1.34
CA SER A 180 -4.96 -10.08 -0.05
C SER A 180 -4.60 -11.39 -0.74
N TYR A 181 -3.99 -12.33 -0.01
CA TYR A 181 -3.63 -13.66 -0.53
C TYR A 181 -4.89 -14.47 -0.89
N ALA A 182 -5.84 -14.56 0.03
CA ALA A 182 -7.09 -15.28 -0.22
C ALA A 182 -7.89 -14.63 -1.36
N TYR A 183 -7.97 -13.29 -1.37
CA TYR A 183 -8.71 -12.57 -2.40
C TYR A 183 -8.06 -12.72 -3.78
N ALA A 184 -6.72 -12.68 -3.87
CA ALA A 184 -6.02 -12.98 -5.11
C ALA A 184 -6.29 -14.42 -5.58
N GLY A 185 -6.26 -15.40 -4.68
CA GLY A 185 -6.55 -16.79 -4.99
C GLY A 185 -7.95 -17.01 -5.55
N ASN A 186 -8.97 -16.39 -4.95
CA ASN A 186 -10.36 -16.48 -5.39
C ASN A 186 -10.58 -16.04 -6.86
N VAL A 187 -9.73 -15.15 -7.36
CA VAL A 187 -9.84 -14.58 -8.73
C VAL A 187 -8.71 -15.05 -9.65
N GLY A 188 -8.02 -16.15 -9.29
CA GLY A 188 -6.98 -16.75 -10.12
C GLY A 188 -5.70 -15.91 -10.25
N CYS A 189 -5.46 -14.98 -9.33
CA CYS A 189 -4.33 -14.04 -9.35
C CYS A 189 -3.22 -14.39 -8.34
N SER A 190 -3.14 -15.64 -7.88
CA SER A 190 -2.12 -16.07 -6.89
C SER A 190 -0.69 -15.80 -7.36
N GLU A 191 -0.38 -15.99 -8.64
CA GLU A 191 0.97 -15.72 -9.17
C GLU A 191 1.32 -14.23 -9.16
N ILE A 192 0.35 -13.36 -9.41
CA ILE A 192 0.52 -11.89 -9.30
C ILE A 192 0.79 -11.52 -7.84
N TYR A 193 0.11 -12.18 -6.89
CA TYR A 193 0.37 -12.01 -5.48
C TYR A 193 1.78 -12.47 -5.10
N ASP A 194 2.17 -13.69 -5.46
CA ASP A 194 3.47 -14.25 -5.06
C ASP A 194 4.66 -13.53 -5.72
N SER A 195 4.44 -12.86 -6.85
CA SER A 195 5.44 -12.04 -7.54
C SER A 195 5.32 -10.54 -7.21
N MET A 196 4.51 -9.83 -7.98
CA MET A 196 4.41 -8.38 -8.01
C MET A 196 4.04 -7.78 -6.65
N TYR A 197 3.08 -8.39 -5.94
CA TYR A 197 2.65 -7.91 -4.63
C TYR A 197 3.76 -8.06 -3.57
N ARG A 198 4.40 -9.23 -3.50
CA ARG A 198 5.50 -9.47 -2.55
C ARG A 198 6.72 -8.61 -2.86
N LEU A 199 7.07 -8.41 -4.14
CA LEU A 199 8.15 -7.51 -4.55
C LEU A 199 7.89 -6.06 -4.09
N ALA A 200 6.66 -5.56 -4.24
CA ALA A 200 6.29 -4.22 -3.80
C ALA A 200 6.17 -4.07 -2.27
N SER A 201 5.97 -5.17 -1.54
CA SER A 201 5.75 -5.13 -0.09
C SER A 201 6.96 -4.65 0.71
N GLY A 202 8.18 -4.90 0.22
CA GLY A 202 9.41 -4.43 0.88
C GLY A 202 9.49 -2.91 1.00
N SER A 203 8.99 -2.18 -0.01
CA SER A 203 8.97 -0.71 -0.05
C SER A 203 8.04 -0.08 1.00
N VAL A 204 7.06 -0.84 1.52
CA VAL A 204 6.10 -0.36 2.53
C VAL A 204 6.68 -0.41 3.94
N HIS A 205 7.57 -1.36 4.22
CA HIS A 205 8.03 -1.66 5.58
C HIS A 205 9.39 -1.09 5.94
N THR A 206 9.96 -0.20 5.11
CA THR A 206 11.32 0.36 5.31
C THR A 206 12.33 -0.73 5.69
N THR A 207 12.25 -1.88 5.01
CA THR A 207 13.16 -3.01 5.26
C THR A 207 14.59 -2.63 4.87
N PRO A 208 15.63 -3.32 5.40
CA PRO A 208 17.01 -3.10 4.95
C PRO A 208 17.14 -3.11 3.42
N ARG A 209 16.45 -4.03 2.75
CA ARG A 209 16.40 -4.10 1.28
C ARG A 209 15.80 -2.85 0.61
N ALA A 210 14.81 -2.22 1.23
CA ALA A 210 14.26 -0.96 0.75
C ALA A 210 15.21 0.23 0.99
N LEU A 211 16.15 0.08 1.93
CA LEU A 211 17.18 1.05 2.26
C LEU A 211 18.45 0.91 1.41
N GLU A 212 18.72 -0.28 0.84
CA GLU A 212 19.90 -0.56 -0.02
C GLU A 212 20.14 0.51 -1.08
N LYS A 213 19.07 1.03 -1.70
CA LYS A 213 19.21 2.05 -2.76
C LYS A 213 19.68 3.43 -2.27
N TYR A 214 19.63 3.66 -0.96
CA TYR A 214 20.07 4.90 -0.33
C TYR A 214 21.46 4.77 0.28
N VAL A 215 22.07 3.57 0.32
CA VAL A 215 23.38 3.39 0.94
C VAL A 215 24.42 2.97 -0.10
N GLU A 216 25.66 3.39 0.11
CA GLU A 216 26.83 2.81 -0.53
C GLU A 216 27.67 2.13 0.53
N GLU A 217 28.07 0.90 0.26
CA GLU A 217 28.89 0.07 1.15
C GLU A 217 30.32 -0.03 0.61
N ASP A 218 31.31 -0.06 1.50
CA ASP A 218 32.67 -0.44 1.13
C ASP A 218 32.83 -1.97 0.99
N GLY A 219 34.03 -2.43 0.65
CA GLY A 219 34.32 -3.86 0.50
C GLY A 219 34.23 -4.68 1.79
N GLU A 220 34.04 -4.04 2.94
CA GLU A 220 33.87 -4.68 4.26
C GLU A 220 32.40 -4.63 4.73
N GLY A 221 31.49 -4.02 3.95
CA GLY A 221 30.08 -3.87 4.29
C GLY A 221 29.77 -2.67 5.19
N ASN A 222 30.71 -1.74 5.38
CA ASN A 222 30.44 -0.51 6.12
C ASN A 222 29.73 0.51 5.22
N VAL A 223 28.70 1.18 5.75
CA VAL A 223 28.00 2.26 5.04
C VAL A 223 28.92 3.48 4.97
N ILE A 224 29.35 3.83 3.76
CA ILE A 224 30.25 4.97 3.49
C ILE A 224 29.53 6.20 2.92
N PHE A 225 28.30 6.05 2.42
CA PHE A 225 27.55 7.16 1.81
C PHE A 225 26.02 6.98 1.89
N ASP A 226 25.28 8.09 2.03
CA ASP A 226 23.81 8.15 1.86
C ASP A 226 23.48 8.81 0.50
N LYS A 227 23.08 8.00 -0.49
CA LYS A 227 22.67 8.47 -1.83
C LYS A 227 21.21 8.93 -1.81
N ARG A 228 20.99 10.25 -1.87
CA ARG A 228 19.75 10.80 -2.46
C ARG A 228 19.87 10.83 -3.99
N LEU A 229 19.71 9.67 -4.64
CA LEU A 229 19.52 9.66 -6.09
C LEU A 229 18.06 9.87 -6.46
N PRO A 230 17.79 10.63 -7.54
CA PRO A 230 16.71 10.31 -8.45
C PRO A 230 17.26 9.28 -9.45
N ALA A 231 17.20 7.99 -9.09
CA ALA A 231 17.44 6.88 -10.01
C ALA A 231 16.12 6.42 -10.60
#